data_AF-A0A1V4ASX3-F1
#
_entry.id   AF-A0A1V4ASX3-F1
#
_cell.length_a   1.000
_cell.length_b   1.000
_cell.length_c   1.000
_cell.angle_alpha   90.00
_cell.angle_beta   90.00
_cell.angle_gamma   90.00
#
_symmetry.space_group_name_H-M   'P 1'
#
loop_
_entity.id
_entity.type
_entity.pdbx_description
1 polymer ?
#
loop_
_entity_poly.entity_id
_entity_poly.type
_entity_poly.pdbx_seq_one_letter_code
_entity_poly.pdbx_strand_id
1 'polypeptide(L)'
;MPVNCQPHLRYTGEFLSKEIQGKAYKTSKELSIKSNFYQGVATPTGTANIPVILINFKDTSYTYTKGDFNTLLFSSGTYSMKDYYEEVSYGKFSVSGGSSGVVGWYTASNTHDYYGNNNASGSDMWPGDLVYEAVKAADVDVNFAEYDMNNDGYVDVVDIVHQGTDEASSSKITDIWSHRSNLHDTFQYGFSHYSEYITNDKNAMGNYVRINDYVIQAEKQRDNSQETIGVFAHEYGHALGLPDLYDTDGTSLGIGDWSLMASGSYNRVSKPGDRPAHMDAWSKYLLGWTTPVKVMEPLENAPIKEASFAPDVYQILPGDPLSGEYFLVENRQKSGFDVGLPGTGLLIWHVDGDTISNTQTSNKVNNDECYQPSNCADKHYGVALIQADGEWDLEKKK
;
A
#
# COMPACT_ATOMS: atom_id res chain seq x y z
N MET A 1 15.45 24.76 20.79
CA MET A 1 15.26 23.46 21.47
C MET A 1 15.88 23.54 22.87
N PRO A 2 15.31 22.89 23.89
CA PRO A 2 15.94 22.78 25.21
C PRO A 2 17.33 22.18 25.12
N VAL A 3 18.22 22.54 26.05
CA VAL A 3 19.65 22.14 26.10
C VAL A 3 19.86 20.61 26.19
N ASN A 4 18.78 19.86 26.42
CA ASN A 4 18.77 18.42 26.62
C ASN A 4 18.07 17.66 25.46
N CYS A 5 17.50 18.38 24.48
CA CYS A 5 17.06 17.77 23.22
C CYS A 5 18.30 17.54 22.37
N GLN A 6 18.82 16.32 22.45
CA GLN A 6 19.75 15.89 21.44
C GLN A 6 18.97 15.61 20.14
N PRO A 7 19.28 16.28 19.01
CA PRO A 7 18.74 15.93 17.70
C PRO A 7 19.38 14.60 17.27
N HIS A 8 18.86 13.50 17.80
CA HIS A 8 19.36 12.14 17.55
C HIS A 8 18.42 11.31 16.70
N LEU A 9 17.75 11.92 15.72
CA LEU A 9 17.21 11.18 14.58
C LEU A 9 18.18 11.24 13.38
N ARG A 10 19.49 11.29 13.65
CA ARG A 10 20.47 10.97 12.62
C ARG A 10 20.76 9.48 12.60
N TYR A 11 20.49 8.92 11.44
CA TYR A 11 21.07 7.73 10.86
C TYR A 11 22.57 7.61 11.16
N THR A 12 22.98 6.55 11.88
CA THR A 12 24.40 6.25 12.18
C THR A 12 24.87 4.90 11.60
N GLY A 13 24.11 4.28 10.69
CA GLY A 13 24.44 2.95 10.17
C GLY A 13 24.39 2.92 8.65
N GLU A 14 25.47 2.49 8.01
CA GLU A 14 25.51 2.19 6.57
C GLU A 14 24.39 1.21 6.19
N PHE A 15 23.33 1.69 5.53
CA PHE A 15 22.44 0.87 4.74
C PHE A 15 22.76 1.00 3.25
N LEU A 16 22.99 -0.17 2.65
CA LEU A 16 23.10 -0.44 1.22
C LEU A 16 21.77 -0.18 0.51
N SER A 17 21.29 1.06 0.50
CA SER A 17 20.02 1.43 -0.12
C SER A 17 20.14 1.88 -1.57
N LYS A 18 21.36 2.07 -2.09
CA LYS A 18 21.59 2.54 -3.47
C LYS A 18 21.04 1.62 -4.57
N GLU A 19 20.84 0.33 -4.32
CA GLU A 19 20.34 -0.58 -5.37
C GLU A 19 18.82 -0.64 -5.50
N ILE A 20 18.06 -0.31 -4.43
CA ILE A 20 16.59 -0.32 -4.45
C ILE A 20 16.06 1.13 -4.58
N GLN A 21 16.64 2.09 -3.85
CA GLN A 21 16.25 3.52 -3.90
C GLN A 21 16.55 4.21 -5.23
N GLY A 22 17.44 3.64 -6.06
CA GLY A 22 17.72 4.17 -7.39
C GLY A 22 16.79 3.64 -8.49
N LYS A 23 15.98 2.61 -8.22
CA LYS A 23 15.34 1.80 -9.28
C LYS A 23 13.85 1.51 -9.07
N ALA A 24 13.35 1.53 -7.84
CA ALA A 24 11.90 1.68 -7.56
C ALA A 24 11.36 3.05 -8.02
N TYR A 25 12.25 3.96 -8.46
CA TYR A 25 11.93 5.33 -8.90
C TYR A 25 12.19 5.57 -10.39
N LYS A 26 12.27 4.52 -11.22
CA LYS A 26 12.30 4.70 -12.67
C LYS A 26 10.94 5.24 -13.11
N THR A 27 10.83 6.57 -13.22
CA THR A 27 9.68 7.29 -13.80
C THR A 27 8.37 6.63 -13.42
N SER A 28 8.03 6.71 -12.14
CA SER A 28 6.67 6.52 -11.67
C SER A 28 5.80 7.49 -12.48
N LYS A 29 5.15 6.92 -13.49
CA LYS A 29 3.94 7.47 -14.04
C LYS A 29 2.97 6.33 -13.92
N GLU A 30 2.60 6.08 -12.67
CA GLU A 30 1.53 5.18 -12.32
C GLU A 30 0.32 5.46 -13.19
N LEU A 31 -0.50 4.43 -13.32
CA LEU A 31 -1.92 4.54 -13.61
C LEU A 31 -2.61 5.35 -12.49
N SER A 32 -2.29 6.65 -12.38
CA SER A 32 -3.11 7.65 -11.69
C SER A 32 -4.33 7.96 -12.56
N ILE A 33 -5.12 6.92 -12.78
CA ILE A 33 -6.37 7.05 -13.49
C ILE A 33 -7.35 7.73 -12.55
N LYS A 34 -7.83 8.90 -12.95
CA LYS A 34 -9.00 9.52 -12.33
C LYS A 34 -10.19 8.57 -12.52
N SER A 35 -10.46 7.71 -11.54
CA SER A 35 -11.68 6.91 -11.58
C SER A 35 -12.87 7.87 -11.52
N ASN A 36 -13.74 7.79 -12.53
CA ASN A 36 -15.08 8.40 -12.49
C ASN A 36 -16.13 7.38 -12.02
N PHE A 37 -15.70 6.14 -11.74
CA PHE A 37 -16.51 5.04 -11.26
C PHE A 37 -15.94 4.58 -9.91
N TYR A 38 -16.42 5.16 -8.82
CA TYR A 38 -15.99 4.81 -7.48
C TYR A 38 -16.79 3.58 -7.03
N GLN A 39 -16.20 2.39 -7.18
CA GLN A 39 -16.56 1.28 -6.32
C GLN A 39 -16.30 1.69 -4.86
N GLY A 40 -17.12 1.22 -3.91
CA GLY A 40 -16.85 1.44 -2.50
C GLY A 40 -15.49 0.85 -2.11
N VAL A 41 -14.74 1.54 -1.27
CA VAL A 41 -13.51 0.99 -0.67
C VAL A 41 -13.86 -0.11 0.33
N ALA A 42 -12.93 -1.05 0.53
CA ALA A 42 -13.09 -2.09 1.53
C ALA A 42 -13.25 -1.47 2.93
N THR A 43 -14.11 -2.04 3.76
CA THR A 43 -14.35 -1.51 5.10
C THR A 43 -13.10 -1.68 6.00
N PRO A 44 -12.61 -0.61 6.67
CA PRO A 44 -11.39 -0.68 7.47
C PRO A 44 -11.62 -1.22 8.88
N THR A 45 -12.70 -1.95 9.13
CA THR A 45 -13.03 -2.50 10.45
C THR A 45 -13.63 -3.90 10.32
N GLY A 46 -13.45 -4.72 11.34
CA GLY A 46 -13.90 -6.11 11.32
C GLY A 46 -12.91 -7.01 10.59
N THR A 47 -13.40 -8.02 9.89
CA THR A 47 -12.57 -8.95 9.13
C THR A 47 -12.96 -8.89 7.67
N ALA A 48 -12.01 -8.48 6.82
CA ALA A 48 -12.21 -8.53 5.39
C ALA A 48 -11.90 -9.90 4.81
N ASN A 49 -12.79 -10.40 3.95
CA ASN A 49 -12.55 -11.59 3.17
C ASN A 49 -11.94 -11.20 1.83
N ILE A 50 -10.84 -11.82 1.46
CA ILE A 50 -10.07 -11.50 0.24
C ILE A 50 -9.90 -12.80 -0.56
N PRO A 51 -10.46 -12.91 -1.78
CA PRO A 51 -10.18 -14.03 -2.64
C PRO A 51 -8.80 -13.82 -3.27
N VAL A 52 -7.88 -14.77 -3.05
CA VAL A 52 -6.53 -14.72 -3.62
C VAL A 52 -6.43 -15.69 -4.79
N ILE A 53 -6.12 -15.18 -5.98
CA ILE A 53 -6.13 -15.94 -7.23
C ILE A 53 -4.71 -16.00 -7.78
N LEU A 54 -4.14 -17.20 -7.81
CA LEU A 54 -2.81 -17.43 -8.36
C LEU A 54 -2.89 -17.69 -9.87
N ILE A 55 -2.09 -16.99 -10.68
CA ILE A 55 -2.05 -17.15 -12.15
C ILE A 55 -0.64 -17.28 -12.72
N ASN A 56 -0.44 -18.36 -13.49
CA ASN A 56 0.81 -18.71 -14.16
C ASN A 56 0.74 -18.31 -15.64
N PHE A 57 1.85 -17.82 -16.19
CA PHE A 57 1.93 -17.54 -17.62
C PHE A 57 2.09 -18.83 -18.42
N LYS A 58 1.67 -18.80 -19.68
CA LYS A 58 1.63 -19.99 -20.55
C LYS A 58 3.00 -20.67 -20.74
N ASP A 59 4.07 -19.90 -20.71
CA ASP A 59 5.44 -20.31 -21.00
C ASP A 59 6.33 -20.40 -19.74
N THR A 60 5.75 -20.28 -18.55
CA THR A 60 6.49 -20.30 -17.29
C THR A 60 6.00 -21.41 -16.36
N SER A 61 6.65 -21.52 -15.19
CA SER A 61 6.25 -22.41 -14.12
C SER A 61 6.38 -21.69 -12.79
N TYR A 62 5.38 -21.87 -11.94
CA TYR A 62 5.39 -21.42 -10.55
C TYR A 62 6.22 -22.35 -9.66
N THR A 63 6.55 -21.86 -8.49
CA THR A 63 7.37 -22.51 -7.46
C THR A 63 6.62 -22.61 -6.14
N TYR A 64 5.89 -21.58 -5.76
CA TYR A 64 5.15 -21.52 -4.50
C TYR A 64 3.71 -22.01 -4.64
N THR A 65 3.22 -22.63 -3.59
CA THR A 65 1.90 -23.29 -3.54
C THR A 65 0.85 -22.36 -2.94
N LYS A 66 -0.43 -22.72 -3.12
CA LYS A 66 -1.54 -22.09 -2.41
C LYS A 66 -1.35 -22.06 -0.89
N GLY A 67 -0.77 -23.12 -0.32
CA GLY A 67 -0.50 -23.22 1.11
C GLY A 67 0.54 -22.21 1.58
N ASP A 68 1.54 -21.93 0.74
CA ASP A 68 2.58 -20.93 1.03
C ASP A 68 1.98 -19.52 1.09
N PHE A 69 1.12 -19.16 0.12
CA PHE A 69 0.42 -17.87 0.15
C PHE A 69 -0.63 -17.78 1.25
N ASN A 70 -1.36 -18.87 1.55
CA ASN A 70 -2.28 -18.88 2.69
C ASN A 70 -1.53 -18.65 4.02
N THR A 71 -0.32 -19.19 4.14
CA THR A 71 0.54 -18.95 5.32
C THR A 71 1.02 -17.51 5.37
N LEU A 72 1.49 -16.97 4.23
CA LEU A 72 1.96 -15.60 4.10
C LEU A 72 0.87 -14.56 4.43
N LEU A 73 -0.37 -14.81 4.03
CA LEU A 73 -1.43 -13.80 4.10
C LEU A 73 -2.34 -13.96 5.32
N PHE A 74 -2.70 -15.19 5.72
CA PHE A 74 -3.83 -15.40 6.64
C PHE A 74 -3.51 -16.20 7.91
N SER A 75 -2.30 -16.75 8.07
CA SER A 75 -1.93 -17.51 9.28
C SER A 75 -1.59 -16.59 10.44
N SER A 76 -1.88 -17.01 11.67
CA SER A 76 -1.56 -16.22 12.87
C SER A 76 -0.20 -16.60 13.46
N GLY A 77 0.54 -15.61 13.97
CA GLY A 77 1.84 -15.79 14.61
C GLY A 77 2.98 -16.11 13.64
N THR A 78 2.81 -15.81 12.36
CA THR A 78 3.80 -16.02 11.30
C THR A 78 4.33 -14.72 10.71
N TYR A 79 3.91 -13.57 11.27
CA TYR A 79 4.10 -12.25 10.68
C TYR A 79 3.45 -12.15 9.30
N SER A 80 2.25 -12.71 9.20
CA SER A 80 1.44 -12.65 7.99
C SER A 80 0.86 -11.25 7.78
N MET A 81 0.23 -11.03 6.62
CA MET A 81 -0.59 -9.84 6.38
C MET A 81 -1.71 -9.70 7.42
N LYS A 82 -2.31 -10.82 7.86
CA LYS A 82 -3.27 -10.84 8.97
C LYS A 82 -2.65 -10.32 10.28
N ASP A 83 -1.50 -10.86 10.69
CA ASP A 83 -0.82 -10.41 11.91
C ASP A 83 -0.49 -8.90 11.82
N TYR A 84 -0.06 -8.45 10.63
CA TYR A 84 0.23 -7.03 10.37
C TYR A 84 -1.00 -6.14 10.59
N TYR A 85 -2.12 -6.46 9.93
CA TYR A 85 -3.33 -5.65 10.06
C TYR A 85 -3.94 -5.68 11.46
N GLU A 86 -3.85 -6.82 12.16
CA GLU A 86 -4.29 -6.92 13.56
C GLU A 86 -3.44 -6.05 14.49
N GLU A 87 -2.11 -5.97 14.27
CA GLU A 87 -1.21 -5.12 15.05
C GLU A 87 -1.42 -3.63 14.75
N VAL A 88 -1.32 -3.22 13.48
CA VAL A 88 -1.34 -1.80 13.06
C VAL A 88 -2.69 -1.12 13.29
N SER A 89 -3.79 -1.90 13.31
CA SER A 89 -5.15 -1.41 13.58
C SER A 89 -5.56 -1.51 15.06
N TYR A 90 -4.68 -2.02 15.92
CA TYR A 90 -4.97 -2.28 17.34
C TYR A 90 -6.16 -3.24 17.52
N GLY A 91 -6.24 -4.25 16.65
CA GLY A 91 -7.29 -5.28 16.64
C GLY A 91 -8.64 -4.82 16.07
N LYS A 92 -8.73 -3.61 15.48
CA LYS A 92 -9.96 -3.12 14.85
C LYS A 92 -10.23 -3.76 13.48
N PHE A 93 -9.17 -4.20 12.80
CA PHE A 93 -9.21 -4.73 11.46
C PHE A 93 -8.35 -6.00 11.34
N SER A 94 -8.80 -6.94 10.52
CA SER A 94 -8.11 -8.18 10.20
C SER A 94 -8.48 -8.62 8.79
N VAL A 95 -7.69 -9.53 8.22
CA VAL A 95 -7.94 -10.10 6.88
C VAL A 95 -8.06 -11.61 6.95
N SER A 96 -8.85 -12.18 6.05
CA SER A 96 -9.06 -13.62 5.91
C SER A 96 -9.26 -13.99 4.44
N GLY A 97 -8.96 -15.23 4.08
CA GLY A 97 -9.23 -15.73 2.72
C GLY A 97 -10.71 -16.00 2.43
N GLY A 98 -11.61 -15.79 3.38
CA GLY A 98 -13.01 -16.20 3.28
C GLY A 98 -13.15 -17.72 3.12
N SER A 99 -14.23 -18.15 2.46
CA SER A 99 -14.52 -19.57 2.23
C SER A 99 -13.63 -20.21 1.17
N SER A 100 -13.23 -19.45 0.14
CA SER A 100 -12.45 -19.97 -0.99
C SER A 100 -10.95 -19.93 -0.72
N GLY A 101 -10.49 -19.00 0.11
CA GLY A 101 -9.08 -18.84 0.46
C GLY A 101 -8.23 -18.46 -0.75
N VAL A 102 -7.13 -19.18 -0.92
CA VAL A 102 -6.23 -19.06 -2.08
C VAL A 102 -6.60 -20.12 -3.12
N VAL A 103 -6.84 -19.71 -4.37
CA VAL A 103 -7.22 -20.58 -5.50
C VAL A 103 -6.22 -20.49 -6.67
N GLY A 104 -6.36 -21.36 -7.68
CA GLY A 104 -5.35 -21.54 -8.74
C GLY A 104 -4.27 -22.57 -8.40
N TRP A 105 -3.13 -22.62 -9.10
CA TRP A 105 -2.67 -21.76 -10.20
C TRP A 105 -3.45 -21.97 -11.50
N TYR A 106 -4.12 -20.92 -11.98
CA TYR A 106 -4.69 -20.89 -13.33
C TYR A 106 -3.60 -20.60 -14.36
N THR A 107 -3.85 -20.88 -15.64
CA THR A 107 -2.88 -20.64 -16.72
C THR A 107 -3.42 -19.57 -17.66
N ALA A 108 -2.68 -18.48 -17.81
CA ALA A 108 -2.96 -17.41 -18.74
C ALA A 108 -2.84 -17.88 -20.20
N SER A 109 -3.53 -17.20 -21.10
CA SER A 109 -3.64 -17.56 -22.52
C SER A 109 -2.38 -17.19 -23.32
N ASN A 110 -1.64 -16.18 -22.85
CA ASN A 110 -0.43 -15.66 -23.47
C ASN A 110 0.82 -15.86 -22.59
N THR A 111 1.97 -15.50 -23.14
CA THR A 111 3.28 -15.59 -22.48
C THR A 111 3.48 -14.46 -21.48
N HIS A 112 4.43 -14.62 -20.56
CA HIS A 112 4.83 -13.60 -19.58
C HIS A 112 4.95 -12.19 -20.19
N ASP A 113 5.79 -12.07 -21.22
CA ASP A 113 6.10 -10.78 -21.86
C ASP A 113 4.92 -10.16 -22.62
N TYR A 114 3.83 -10.88 -22.86
CA TYR A 114 2.63 -10.25 -23.40
C TYR A 114 2.04 -9.30 -22.35
N TYR A 115 1.97 -9.73 -21.09
CA TYR A 115 1.29 -9.00 -20.03
C TYR A 115 2.16 -7.89 -19.44
N GLY A 116 3.43 -8.18 -19.11
CA GLY A 116 4.31 -7.27 -18.36
C GLY A 116 5.33 -6.48 -19.19
N ASN A 117 5.32 -6.56 -20.53
CA ASN A 117 6.26 -5.74 -21.30
C ASN A 117 5.84 -4.27 -21.30
N ASN A 118 6.78 -3.39 -20.97
CA ASN A 118 6.53 -1.96 -20.88
C ASN A 118 6.29 -1.31 -22.25
N ASN A 119 5.29 -0.42 -22.29
CA ASN A 119 5.04 0.46 -23.42
C ASN A 119 6.10 1.59 -23.49
N ALA A 120 6.02 2.47 -24.50
CA ALA A 120 6.98 3.55 -24.69
C ALA A 120 7.04 4.58 -23.54
N SER A 121 6.01 4.61 -22.67
CA SER A 121 5.95 5.45 -21.48
C SER A 121 6.42 4.74 -20.20
N GLY A 122 6.82 3.46 -20.30
CA GLY A 122 7.31 2.67 -19.17
C GLY A 122 6.23 1.96 -18.35
N SER A 123 4.99 1.88 -18.84
CA SER A 123 3.90 1.18 -18.15
C SER A 123 3.66 -0.21 -18.74
N ASP A 124 3.33 -1.18 -17.88
CA ASP A 124 2.90 -2.53 -18.26
C ASP A 124 1.80 -2.49 -19.32
N MET A 125 1.87 -3.37 -20.32
CA MET A 125 0.95 -3.33 -21.46
C MET A 125 -0.44 -3.92 -21.15
N TRP A 126 -0.52 -5.12 -20.58
CA TRP A 126 -1.80 -5.85 -20.44
C TRP A 126 -2.04 -6.49 -19.06
N PRO A 127 -1.69 -5.87 -17.93
CA PRO A 127 -1.98 -6.46 -16.61
C PRO A 127 -3.48 -6.66 -16.40
N GLY A 128 -4.34 -5.79 -16.94
CA GLY A 128 -5.79 -5.94 -16.84
C GLY A 128 -6.35 -7.17 -17.58
N ASP A 129 -5.73 -7.60 -18.68
CA ASP A 129 -6.08 -8.86 -19.34
C ASP A 129 -5.74 -10.07 -18.45
N LEU A 130 -4.58 -10.03 -17.78
CA LEU A 130 -4.16 -11.10 -16.88
C LEU A 130 -5.15 -11.25 -15.71
N VAL A 131 -5.53 -10.13 -15.09
CA VAL A 131 -6.53 -10.09 -14.02
C VAL A 131 -7.87 -10.63 -14.52
N TYR A 132 -8.35 -10.16 -15.67
CA TYR A 132 -9.61 -10.63 -16.25
C TYR A 132 -9.59 -12.15 -16.53
N GLU A 133 -8.50 -12.67 -17.06
CA GLU A 133 -8.32 -14.11 -17.28
C GLU A 133 -8.29 -14.90 -15.96
N ALA A 134 -7.63 -14.38 -14.93
CA ALA A 134 -7.54 -14.99 -13.61
C ALA A 134 -8.93 -15.11 -12.95
N VAL A 135 -9.68 -14.00 -12.89
CA VAL A 135 -11.02 -13.99 -12.27
C VAL A 135 -12.00 -14.86 -13.04
N LYS A 136 -11.94 -14.83 -14.38
CA LYS A 136 -12.76 -15.70 -15.23
C LYS A 136 -12.48 -17.18 -15.00
N ALA A 137 -11.22 -17.55 -14.81
CA ALA A 137 -10.84 -18.93 -14.53
C ALA A 137 -11.25 -19.35 -13.11
N ALA A 138 -11.20 -18.43 -12.14
CA ALA A 138 -11.59 -18.68 -10.76
C ALA A 138 -13.11 -18.72 -10.52
N ASP A 139 -13.91 -18.08 -11.36
CA ASP A 139 -15.38 -17.97 -11.23
C ASP A 139 -16.12 -19.32 -11.21
N VAL A 140 -15.50 -20.41 -11.67
CA VAL A 140 -16.09 -21.76 -11.53
C VAL A 140 -15.83 -22.41 -10.18
N ASP A 141 -14.83 -21.91 -9.44
CA ASP A 141 -14.34 -22.46 -8.17
C ASP A 141 -14.67 -21.57 -6.96
N VAL A 142 -14.87 -20.28 -7.18
CA VAL A 142 -15.04 -19.24 -6.15
C VAL A 142 -16.46 -18.69 -6.21
N ASN A 143 -17.17 -18.71 -5.08
CA ASN A 143 -18.40 -17.96 -4.92
C ASN A 143 -18.08 -16.50 -4.56
N PHE A 144 -17.99 -15.64 -5.57
CA PHE A 144 -17.60 -14.24 -5.41
C PHE A 144 -18.62 -13.39 -4.61
N ALA A 145 -19.87 -13.85 -4.49
CA ALA A 145 -20.87 -13.13 -3.70
C ALA A 145 -20.54 -13.09 -2.19
N GLU A 146 -19.63 -13.93 -1.70
CA GLU A 146 -19.17 -13.91 -0.31
C GLU A 146 -18.11 -12.83 -0.02
N TYR A 147 -17.63 -12.16 -1.07
CA TYR A 147 -16.59 -11.14 -1.03
C TYR A 147 -17.12 -9.73 -1.37
N ASP A 148 -18.44 -9.58 -1.52
CA ASP A 148 -19.18 -8.30 -1.55
C ASP A 148 -19.70 -8.03 -0.13
N MET A 149 -18.83 -7.58 0.78
CA MET A 149 -19.20 -7.47 2.20
C MET A 149 -20.07 -6.24 2.48
N ASN A 150 -19.99 -5.22 1.62
CA ASN A 150 -20.78 -3.99 1.74
C ASN A 150 -22.15 -4.09 1.02
N ASN A 151 -22.39 -5.16 0.26
CA ASN A 151 -23.59 -5.43 -0.54
C ASN A 151 -23.88 -4.38 -1.63
N ASP A 152 -22.85 -3.79 -2.22
CA ASP A 152 -22.97 -2.84 -3.33
C ASP A 152 -23.05 -3.52 -4.72
N GLY A 153 -22.90 -4.85 -4.76
CA GLY A 153 -22.93 -5.65 -5.98
C GLY A 153 -21.55 -5.87 -6.61
N TYR A 154 -20.47 -5.43 -5.96
CA TYR A 154 -19.10 -5.65 -6.38
C TYR A 154 -18.32 -6.41 -5.31
N VAL A 155 -17.39 -7.27 -5.74
CA VAL A 155 -16.37 -7.84 -4.83
C VAL A 155 -15.48 -6.72 -4.34
N ASP A 156 -15.33 -6.57 -3.02
CA ASP A 156 -14.62 -5.44 -2.40
C ASP A 156 -13.22 -5.22 -3.00
N VAL A 157 -12.44 -6.30 -3.15
CA VAL A 157 -11.20 -6.34 -3.93
C VAL A 157 -10.81 -7.80 -4.21
N VAL A 158 -10.19 -8.08 -5.36
CA VAL A 158 -9.53 -9.37 -5.62
C VAL A 158 -8.01 -9.22 -5.54
N ASP A 159 -7.33 -10.19 -4.93
CA ASP A 159 -5.86 -10.23 -4.84
C ASP A 159 -5.31 -11.23 -5.85
N ILE A 160 -4.52 -10.74 -6.81
CA ILE A 160 -3.95 -11.53 -7.89
C ILE A 160 -2.46 -11.73 -7.64
N VAL A 161 -2.03 -12.98 -7.56
CA VAL A 161 -0.60 -13.31 -7.53
C VAL A 161 -0.17 -13.85 -8.89
N HIS A 162 0.66 -13.10 -9.61
CA HIS A 162 1.23 -13.57 -10.87
C HIS A 162 2.54 -14.34 -10.63
N GLN A 163 2.79 -15.35 -11.45
CA GLN A 163 4.06 -16.07 -11.43
C GLN A 163 5.24 -15.13 -11.69
N GLY A 164 6.41 -15.39 -11.09
CA GLY A 164 7.63 -14.64 -11.37
C GLY A 164 7.94 -13.51 -10.38
N THR A 165 8.77 -12.56 -10.79
CA THR A 165 9.29 -11.47 -9.95
C THR A 165 8.57 -10.15 -10.22
N ASP A 166 8.57 -9.24 -9.24
CA ASP A 166 8.05 -7.87 -9.38
C ASP A 166 9.06 -6.99 -10.14
N GLU A 167 8.60 -6.19 -11.11
CA GLU A 167 9.43 -5.19 -11.81
C GLU A 167 10.15 -4.25 -10.84
N ALA A 168 9.47 -3.80 -9.77
CA ALA A 168 10.03 -2.90 -8.76
C ALA A 168 11.29 -3.49 -8.10
N SER A 169 11.32 -4.81 -7.93
CA SER A 169 12.45 -5.53 -7.32
C SER A 169 13.47 -6.01 -8.35
N SER A 170 13.03 -6.46 -9.52
CA SER A 170 13.87 -7.13 -10.52
C SER A 170 14.52 -6.16 -11.51
N SER A 171 13.89 -5.00 -11.70
CA SER A 171 14.20 -4.00 -12.73
C SER A 171 14.08 -4.51 -14.18
N LYS A 172 13.37 -5.63 -14.40
CA LYS A 172 13.10 -6.15 -15.74
C LYS A 172 11.80 -5.56 -16.25
N ILE A 173 11.87 -4.88 -17.38
CA ILE A 173 10.74 -4.21 -18.05
C ILE A 173 9.67 -5.15 -18.61
N THR A 174 9.82 -6.46 -18.38
CA THR A 174 8.92 -7.52 -18.82
C THR A 174 8.13 -8.11 -17.65
N ASP A 175 8.63 -7.90 -16.44
CA ASP A 175 7.95 -8.30 -15.21
C ASP A 175 6.83 -7.28 -14.96
N ILE A 176 5.74 -7.70 -14.33
CA ILE A 176 4.65 -6.79 -13.96
C ILE A 176 5.05 -6.03 -12.69
N TRP A 177 4.77 -4.74 -12.65
CA TRP A 177 4.92 -3.93 -11.44
C TRP A 177 3.71 -4.14 -10.53
N SER A 178 3.92 -4.47 -9.25
CA SER A 178 2.81 -4.67 -8.30
C SER A 178 1.98 -3.40 -8.09
N HIS A 179 0.66 -3.48 -8.20
CA HIS A 179 -0.19 -2.28 -8.09
C HIS A 179 -1.66 -2.61 -7.76
N ARG A 180 -2.39 -1.57 -7.38
CA ARG A 180 -3.86 -1.55 -7.31
C ARG A 180 -4.44 -0.79 -8.49
N SER A 181 -5.43 -1.36 -9.16
CA SER A 181 -6.21 -0.64 -10.18
C SER A 181 -7.61 -1.24 -10.31
N ASN A 182 -8.35 -0.82 -11.34
CA ASN A 182 -9.63 -1.41 -11.65
C ASN A 182 -9.78 -1.75 -13.15
N LEU A 183 -10.55 -2.81 -13.43
CA LEU A 183 -10.76 -3.34 -14.78
C LEU A 183 -11.46 -2.34 -15.70
N HIS A 184 -12.37 -1.52 -15.16
CA HIS A 184 -13.03 -0.46 -15.93
C HIS A 184 -12.01 0.52 -16.50
N ASP A 185 -11.16 1.06 -15.64
CA ASP A 185 -10.18 2.08 -15.99
C ASP A 185 -9.07 1.51 -16.88
N THR A 186 -8.51 0.35 -16.55
CA THR A 186 -7.52 -0.29 -17.44
C THR A 186 -8.06 -0.49 -18.86
N PHE A 187 -9.34 -0.85 -19.02
CA PHE A 187 -9.99 -0.88 -20.33
C PHE A 187 -10.10 0.50 -20.99
N GLN A 188 -10.63 1.50 -20.28
CA GLN A 188 -10.84 2.85 -20.83
C GLN A 188 -9.53 3.50 -21.32
N TYR A 189 -8.42 3.23 -20.62
CA TYR A 189 -7.12 3.81 -20.92
C TYR A 189 -6.24 2.94 -21.83
N GLY A 190 -6.75 1.79 -22.28
CA GLY A 190 -6.07 0.94 -23.27
C GLY A 190 -4.96 0.03 -22.71
N PHE A 191 -5.09 -0.34 -21.43
CA PHE A 191 -4.23 -1.32 -20.72
C PHE A 191 -4.93 -2.67 -20.50
N SER A 192 -6.14 -2.83 -21.05
CA SER A 192 -6.92 -4.05 -21.06
C SER A 192 -7.82 -4.06 -22.29
N HIS A 193 -8.06 -5.25 -22.85
CA HIS A 193 -9.11 -5.49 -23.85
C HIS A 193 -10.47 -5.74 -23.21
N TYR A 194 -10.52 -5.93 -21.89
CA TYR A 194 -11.71 -6.28 -21.14
C TYR A 194 -11.99 -5.29 -20.01
N SER A 195 -13.26 -4.92 -19.86
CA SER A 195 -13.74 -4.12 -18.73
C SER A 195 -14.10 -5.04 -17.55
N GLU A 196 -14.91 -4.53 -16.61
CA GLU A 196 -15.45 -5.26 -15.45
C GLU A 196 -15.89 -6.69 -15.80
N TYR A 197 -15.57 -7.63 -14.92
CA TYR A 197 -16.03 -9.03 -15.04
C TYR A 197 -17.37 -9.21 -14.34
N ILE A 198 -18.33 -9.86 -15.00
CA ILE A 198 -19.61 -10.25 -14.41
C ILE A 198 -19.51 -11.74 -14.04
N THR A 199 -19.59 -12.03 -12.74
CA THR A 199 -19.50 -13.38 -12.19
C THR A 199 -20.76 -14.19 -12.48
N ASN A 200 -20.67 -15.51 -12.25
CA ASN A 200 -21.85 -16.37 -12.26
C ASN A 200 -22.60 -16.42 -10.91
N ASP A 201 -22.09 -15.70 -9.90
CA ASP A 201 -22.63 -15.65 -8.55
C ASP A 201 -23.61 -14.50 -8.35
N LYS A 202 -24.67 -14.76 -7.58
CA LYS A 202 -25.70 -13.77 -7.29
C LYS A 202 -25.66 -13.33 -5.83
N ASN A 203 -25.76 -12.03 -5.60
CA ASN A 203 -25.94 -11.48 -4.26
C ASN A 203 -27.37 -11.74 -3.73
N ALA A 204 -27.63 -11.31 -2.49
CA ALA A 204 -28.92 -11.48 -1.83
C ALA A 204 -30.11 -10.83 -2.59
N MET A 205 -29.85 -9.87 -3.47
CA MET A 205 -30.85 -9.20 -4.31
C MET A 205 -31.08 -9.92 -5.65
N GLY A 206 -30.35 -11.01 -5.94
CA GLY A 206 -30.47 -11.78 -7.17
C GLY A 206 -29.73 -11.19 -8.37
N ASN A 207 -28.93 -10.14 -8.17
CA ASN A 207 -28.07 -9.55 -9.20
C ASN A 207 -26.73 -10.29 -9.24
N TYR A 208 -26.15 -10.44 -10.43
CA TYR A 208 -24.81 -10.99 -10.55
C TYR A 208 -23.78 -10.02 -9.97
N VAL A 209 -22.87 -10.55 -9.16
CA VAL A 209 -21.78 -9.78 -8.56
C VAL A 209 -20.73 -9.47 -9.62
N ARG A 210 -20.10 -8.30 -9.50
CA ARG A 210 -19.09 -7.82 -10.44
C ARG A 210 -17.72 -7.78 -9.78
N ILE A 211 -16.68 -7.93 -10.59
CA ILE A 211 -15.30 -7.67 -10.17
C ILE A 211 -14.80 -6.48 -11.00
N ASN A 212 -14.31 -5.48 -10.28
CA ASN A 212 -13.70 -4.31 -10.89
C ASN A 212 -12.38 -4.00 -10.21
N ASP A 213 -12.36 -3.81 -8.89
CA ASP A 213 -11.15 -3.49 -8.15
C ASP A 213 -10.24 -4.71 -7.92
N TYR A 214 -8.95 -4.52 -8.15
CA TYR A 214 -7.95 -5.56 -7.95
C TYR A 214 -6.64 -5.00 -7.39
N VAL A 215 -5.93 -5.85 -6.66
CA VAL A 215 -4.50 -5.72 -6.41
C VAL A 215 -3.77 -6.85 -7.13
N ILE A 216 -2.58 -6.57 -7.65
CA ILE A 216 -1.73 -7.56 -8.30
C ILE A 216 -0.31 -7.50 -7.75
N GLN A 217 0.24 -8.65 -7.39
CA GLN A 217 1.55 -8.79 -6.75
C GLN A 217 2.31 -9.99 -7.32
N ALA A 218 3.63 -9.98 -7.18
CA ALA A 218 4.48 -11.04 -7.67
C ALA A 218 4.54 -12.26 -6.74
N GLU A 219 4.84 -13.42 -7.34
CA GLU A 219 5.11 -14.66 -6.62
C GLU A 219 6.42 -14.59 -5.81
N LYS A 220 7.42 -13.90 -6.34
CA LYS A 220 8.83 -14.00 -5.91
C LYS A 220 9.51 -12.66 -5.76
N GLN A 221 10.44 -12.65 -4.82
CA GLN A 221 11.53 -11.70 -4.72
C GLN A 221 12.57 -11.90 -5.83
N ARG A 222 13.41 -10.88 -6.05
CA ARG A 222 14.54 -10.91 -7.00
C ARG A 222 15.48 -12.12 -6.83
N ASP A 223 15.64 -12.64 -5.62
CA ASP A 223 16.47 -13.82 -5.32
C ASP A 223 15.77 -15.16 -5.59
N ASN A 224 14.56 -15.12 -6.18
CA ASN A 224 13.63 -16.24 -6.41
C ASN A 224 13.02 -16.85 -5.14
N SER A 225 13.25 -16.28 -3.96
CA SER A 225 12.49 -16.67 -2.78
C SER A 225 11.07 -16.08 -2.83
N GLN A 226 10.15 -16.63 -2.03
CA GLN A 226 8.76 -16.17 -2.00
C GLN A 226 8.71 -14.68 -1.68
N GLU A 227 7.77 -13.98 -2.32
CA GLU A 227 7.43 -12.63 -1.93
C GLU A 227 7.02 -12.56 -0.45
N THR A 228 7.29 -11.42 0.17
CA THR A 228 7.03 -11.13 1.57
C THR A 228 5.77 -10.27 1.73
N ILE A 229 5.31 -10.07 2.96
CA ILE A 229 4.02 -9.40 3.20
C ILE A 229 4.00 -7.91 2.84
N GLY A 230 5.16 -7.26 2.69
CA GLY A 230 5.26 -5.81 2.58
C GLY A 230 4.47 -5.22 1.42
N VAL A 231 4.65 -5.79 0.22
CA VAL A 231 3.92 -5.38 -0.97
C VAL A 231 2.43 -5.73 -0.85
N PHE A 232 2.09 -6.94 -0.37
CA PHE A 232 0.69 -7.32 -0.14
C PHE A 232 -0.05 -6.38 0.80
N ALA A 233 0.59 -5.99 1.91
CA ALA A 233 0.01 -5.06 2.87
C ALA A 233 -0.06 -3.62 2.32
N HIS A 234 0.90 -3.22 1.48
CA HIS A 234 0.87 -1.92 0.82
C HIS A 234 -0.31 -1.82 -0.16
N GLU A 235 -0.42 -2.78 -1.09
CA GLU A 235 -1.49 -2.78 -2.09
C GLU A 235 -2.89 -2.87 -1.48
N TYR A 236 -3.03 -3.67 -0.41
CA TYR A 236 -4.30 -3.72 0.30
C TYR A 236 -4.60 -2.44 1.08
N GLY A 237 -3.58 -1.65 1.44
CA GLY A 237 -3.76 -0.27 1.92
C GLY A 237 -4.53 0.59 0.93
N HIS A 238 -4.28 0.44 -0.38
CA HIS A 238 -5.07 1.10 -1.42
C HIS A 238 -6.52 0.61 -1.49
N ALA A 239 -6.75 -0.69 -1.30
CA ALA A 239 -8.10 -1.24 -1.23
C ALA A 239 -8.91 -0.65 -0.05
N LEU A 240 -8.23 -0.25 1.02
CA LEU A 240 -8.82 0.49 2.15
C LEU A 240 -9.00 2.00 1.89
N GLY A 241 -8.59 2.49 0.72
CA GLY A 241 -8.72 3.89 0.31
C GLY A 241 -7.52 4.79 0.64
N LEU A 242 -6.37 4.22 1.01
CA LEU A 242 -5.16 5.02 1.22
C LEU A 242 -4.45 5.31 -0.12
N PRO A 243 -3.92 6.52 -0.32
CA PRO A 243 -3.03 6.84 -1.43
C PRO A 243 -1.60 6.44 -1.11
N ASP A 244 -0.75 6.46 -2.13
CA ASP A 244 0.69 6.49 -1.95
C ASP A 244 1.17 7.79 -1.31
N LEU A 245 2.14 7.61 -0.43
CA LEU A 245 2.83 8.66 0.31
C LEU A 245 4.33 8.68 0.02
N TYR A 246 4.84 7.77 -0.83
CA TYR A 246 6.02 8.09 -1.60
C TYR A 246 5.65 9.10 -2.70
N ASP A 247 6.66 9.75 -3.27
CA ASP A 247 6.45 10.66 -4.38
C ASP A 247 6.32 9.88 -5.69
N THR A 248 5.12 9.94 -6.27
CA THR A 248 4.74 9.16 -7.45
C THR A 248 5.23 9.78 -8.75
N ASP A 249 5.96 10.90 -8.75
CA ASP A 249 6.71 11.36 -9.94
C ASP A 249 8.22 11.09 -9.86
N GLY A 250 8.67 10.63 -8.68
CA GLY A 250 10.01 10.15 -8.41
C GLY A 250 11.06 11.24 -8.25
N THR A 251 10.66 12.49 -8.01
CA THR A 251 11.60 13.59 -7.73
C THR A 251 12.11 13.60 -6.28
N SER A 252 11.40 12.94 -5.36
CA SER A 252 11.75 12.80 -3.94
C SER A 252 11.54 11.36 -3.40
N LEU A 253 11.62 11.19 -2.07
CA LEU A 253 11.28 9.94 -1.36
C LEU A 253 9.88 9.98 -0.69
N GLY A 254 9.12 11.08 -0.84
CA GLY A 254 7.89 11.31 -0.07
C GLY A 254 8.15 11.20 1.44
N ILE A 255 7.44 10.32 2.15
CA ILE A 255 7.68 10.05 3.59
C ILE A 255 8.64 8.88 3.87
N GLY A 256 9.20 8.25 2.84
CA GLY A 256 10.25 7.24 2.95
C GLY A 256 9.88 6.01 3.80
N ASP A 257 10.87 5.46 4.51
CA ASP A 257 10.78 4.17 5.22
C ASP A 257 9.91 4.22 6.51
N TRP A 258 9.18 5.31 6.75
CA TRP A 258 8.43 5.57 7.98
C TRP A 258 6.96 5.17 7.93
N SER A 259 6.43 4.86 6.74
CA SER A 259 5.04 4.39 6.55
C SER A 259 4.97 3.24 5.57
N LEU A 260 4.01 2.34 5.80
CA LEU A 260 3.65 1.29 4.84
C LEU A 260 3.31 1.86 3.47
N MET A 261 2.58 2.98 3.42
CA MET A 261 2.15 3.62 2.17
C MET A 261 3.28 4.37 1.43
N ALA A 262 4.52 4.11 1.81
CA ALA A 262 5.72 4.66 1.19
C ALA A 262 6.76 3.53 1.05
N SER A 263 8.06 3.84 1.05
CA SER A 263 9.10 2.79 0.98
C SER A 263 9.20 1.92 2.24
N GLY A 264 8.47 2.25 3.31
CA GLY A 264 8.38 1.44 4.52
C GLY A 264 7.74 0.06 4.28
N SER A 265 7.07 -0.17 3.15
CA SER A 265 6.66 -1.50 2.69
C SER A 265 7.84 -2.46 2.50
N TYR A 266 9.05 -1.95 2.26
CA TYR A 266 10.27 -2.75 2.10
C TYR A 266 11.15 -2.85 3.36
N ASN A 267 10.68 -2.31 4.50
CA ASN A 267 11.36 -2.49 5.77
C ASN A 267 11.51 -3.97 6.12
N ARG A 268 12.57 -4.28 6.87
CA ARG A 268 12.98 -5.66 7.06
C ARG A 268 13.76 -5.95 8.32
N VAL A 269 13.71 -7.23 8.70
CA VAL A 269 14.69 -7.87 9.58
C VAL A 269 15.59 -8.81 8.79
N SER A 270 15.02 -9.66 7.93
CA SER A 270 15.77 -10.70 7.20
C SER A 270 15.67 -10.54 5.69
N LYS A 271 14.48 -10.25 5.16
CA LYS A 271 14.20 -10.07 3.74
C LYS A 271 13.44 -8.78 3.50
N PRO A 272 13.67 -8.05 2.39
CA PRO A 272 12.87 -6.87 2.05
C PRO A 272 11.38 -7.16 2.21
N GLY A 273 10.65 -6.31 2.95
CA GLY A 273 9.21 -6.44 3.16
C GLY A 273 8.75 -7.52 4.14
N ASP A 274 9.65 -8.21 4.84
CA ASP A 274 9.24 -9.16 5.88
C ASP A 274 8.75 -8.48 7.16
N ARG A 275 9.13 -7.22 7.38
CA ARG A 275 8.73 -6.39 8.54
C ARG A 275 8.45 -4.97 8.05
N PRO A 276 7.37 -4.77 7.29
CA PRO A 276 7.00 -3.44 6.81
C PRO A 276 6.73 -2.49 7.98
N ALA A 277 6.94 -1.20 7.76
CA ALA A 277 6.58 -0.17 8.73
C ALA A 277 5.08 -0.23 9.07
N HIS A 278 4.72 0.16 10.30
CA HIS A 278 3.37 0.60 10.57
C HIS A 278 2.99 1.75 9.61
N MET A 279 1.70 1.82 9.28
CA MET A 279 1.11 3.02 8.69
C MET A 279 1.38 4.25 9.58
N ASP A 280 1.61 5.39 8.95
CA ASP A 280 1.73 6.69 9.61
C ASP A 280 0.44 7.09 10.36
N ALA A 281 0.56 8.09 11.23
CA ALA A 281 -0.53 8.55 12.06
C ALA A 281 -1.73 9.09 11.25
N TRP A 282 -1.50 9.71 10.08
CA TRP A 282 -2.57 10.23 9.24
C TRP A 282 -3.35 9.08 8.58
N SER A 283 -2.66 8.10 7.99
CA SER A 283 -3.30 6.92 7.42
C SER A 283 -4.17 6.19 8.45
N LYS A 284 -3.66 5.98 9.67
CA LYS A 284 -4.44 5.39 10.78
C LYS A 284 -5.64 6.25 11.20
N TYR A 285 -5.54 7.58 11.09
CA TYR A 285 -6.63 8.50 11.42
C TYR A 285 -7.73 8.45 10.35
N LEU A 286 -7.35 8.45 9.07
CA LEU A 286 -8.27 8.29 7.95
C LEU A 286 -9.06 6.98 8.04
N LEU A 287 -8.41 5.88 8.38
CA LEU A 287 -9.04 4.56 8.55
C LEU A 287 -9.82 4.40 9.87
N GLY A 288 -9.79 5.39 10.76
CA GLY A 288 -10.46 5.32 12.07
C GLY A 288 -9.79 4.37 13.07
N TRP A 289 -8.54 3.95 12.81
CA TRP A 289 -7.77 3.10 13.71
C TRP A 289 -7.23 3.87 14.91
N THR A 290 -6.96 5.16 14.73
CA THR A 290 -6.67 6.10 15.82
C THR A 290 -7.67 7.26 15.84
N THR A 291 -7.77 7.93 16.98
CA THR A 291 -8.50 9.19 17.13
C THR A 291 -7.58 10.16 17.85
N PRO A 292 -6.92 11.08 17.13
CA PRO A 292 -5.93 11.97 17.72
C PRO A 292 -6.50 12.83 18.85
N VAL A 293 -5.71 12.98 19.92
CA VAL A 293 -6.03 13.84 21.05
C VAL A 293 -5.67 15.28 20.66
N LYS A 294 -6.69 16.13 20.53
CA LYS A 294 -6.51 17.55 20.20
C LYS A 294 -5.83 18.29 21.34
N VAL A 295 -4.69 18.91 21.05
CA VAL A 295 -3.93 19.75 21.99
C VAL A 295 -4.47 21.17 21.94
N MET A 296 -5.25 21.54 22.97
CA MET A 296 -5.87 22.86 23.06
C MET A 296 -5.06 23.86 23.89
N GLU A 297 -4.16 23.37 24.74
CA GLU A 297 -3.33 24.15 25.65
C GLU A 297 -1.92 23.53 25.73
N PRO A 298 -0.87 24.28 26.13
CA PRO A 298 0.46 23.74 26.28
C PRO A 298 0.51 22.51 27.20
N LEU A 299 1.20 21.47 26.75
CA LEU A 299 1.42 20.24 27.52
C LEU A 299 2.87 20.18 28.00
N GLU A 300 3.08 19.78 29.24
CA GLU A 300 4.40 19.50 29.82
C GLU A 300 4.50 18.02 30.19
N ASN A 301 5.59 17.37 29.78
CA ASN A 301 5.86 15.94 30.06
C ASN A 301 4.69 15.00 29.71
N ALA A 302 3.92 15.32 28.66
CA ALA A 302 2.86 14.45 28.17
C ALA A 302 3.46 13.12 27.65
N PRO A 303 3.05 11.96 28.20
CA PRO A 303 3.50 10.68 27.69
C PRO A 303 2.85 10.41 26.33
N ILE A 304 3.61 9.81 25.42
CA ILE A 304 3.12 9.27 24.14
C ILE A 304 3.55 7.81 24.10
N LYS A 305 2.58 6.90 24.19
CA LYS A 305 2.84 5.47 24.05
C LYS A 305 3.35 5.16 22.64
N GLU A 306 4.17 4.12 22.52
CA GLU A 306 4.66 3.69 21.20
C GLU A 306 3.52 3.21 20.31
N ALA A 307 3.57 3.58 19.03
CA ALA A 307 2.51 3.36 18.04
C ALA A 307 2.34 1.90 17.59
N SER A 308 3.25 1.00 17.99
CA SER A 308 3.09 -0.45 17.86
C SER A 308 2.21 -1.04 18.96
N PHE A 309 2.05 -0.32 20.08
CA PHE A 309 1.32 -0.81 21.25
C PHE A 309 -0.03 -0.12 21.46
N ALA A 310 -0.13 1.19 21.20
CA ALA A 310 -1.37 1.93 21.44
C ALA A 310 -1.61 3.07 20.42
N PRO A 311 -2.88 3.41 20.13
CA PRO A 311 -3.27 4.53 19.25
C PRO A 311 -3.11 5.89 19.93
N ASP A 312 -1.91 6.20 20.43
CA ASP A 312 -1.63 7.41 21.20
C ASP A 312 -0.99 8.48 20.30
N VAL A 313 -1.84 9.34 19.73
CA VAL A 313 -1.46 10.38 18.77
C VAL A 313 -1.98 11.72 19.27
N TYR A 314 -1.13 12.75 19.28
CA TYR A 314 -1.55 14.12 19.54
C TYR A 314 -1.76 14.87 18.23
N GLN A 315 -2.79 15.71 18.18
CA GLN A 315 -3.05 16.62 17.08
C GLN A 315 -2.85 18.07 17.54
N ILE A 316 -2.05 18.83 16.78
CA ILE A 316 -1.80 20.25 17.00
C ILE A 316 -2.40 21.01 15.81
N LEU A 317 -3.19 22.04 16.10
CA LEU A 317 -4.04 22.79 15.15
C LEU A 317 -5.31 22.06 14.70
N PRO A 318 -6.38 22.79 14.32
CA PRO A 318 -7.63 22.20 13.83
C PRO A 318 -7.48 21.58 12.44
N GLY A 319 -8.10 20.42 12.24
CA GLY A 319 -8.20 19.72 10.96
C GLY A 319 -8.76 18.31 11.13
N ASP A 320 -8.99 17.64 10.02
CA ASP A 320 -9.36 16.22 9.93
C ASP A 320 -8.56 15.57 8.78
N PRO A 321 -8.68 14.24 8.54
CA PRO A 321 -7.86 13.59 7.51
C PRO A 321 -7.94 14.20 6.11
N LEU A 322 -9.03 14.90 5.77
CA LEU A 322 -9.32 15.46 4.44
C LEU A 322 -9.64 16.96 4.47
N SER A 323 -9.37 17.66 5.58
CA SER A 323 -9.51 19.12 5.63
C SER A 323 -8.59 19.80 6.65
N GLY A 324 -8.17 21.02 6.31
CA GLY A 324 -7.32 21.86 7.15
C GLY A 324 -5.87 21.39 7.25
N GLU A 325 -5.04 22.22 7.88
CA GLU A 325 -3.58 22.02 7.96
C GLU A 325 -3.15 21.95 9.44
N TYR A 326 -2.49 20.86 9.81
CA TYR A 326 -2.22 20.51 11.21
C TYR A 326 -1.01 19.59 11.34
N PHE A 327 -0.65 19.30 12.59
CA PHE A 327 0.40 18.34 12.91
C PHE A 327 -0.12 17.16 13.70
N LEU A 328 0.37 15.97 13.38
CA LEU A 328 0.20 14.77 14.20
C LEU A 328 1.53 14.38 14.84
N VAL A 329 1.51 14.04 16.12
CA VAL A 329 2.69 13.62 16.87
C VAL A 329 2.48 12.21 17.39
N GLU A 330 3.39 11.30 17.03
CA GLU A 330 3.39 9.91 17.50
C GLU A 330 4.79 9.48 17.95
N ASN A 331 4.86 8.42 18.76
CA ASN A 331 6.11 7.82 19.21
C ASN A 331 6.33 6.50 18.48
N ARG A 332 7.42 6.39 17.72
CA ARG A 332 7.79 5.19 16.95
C ARG A 332 9.01 4.52 17.55
N GLN A 333 8.92 3.21 17.77
CA GLN A 333 9.97 2.39 18.36
C GLN A 333 10.19 1.15 17.51
N LYS A 334 11.42 0.62 17.45
CA LYS A 334 11.75 -0.60 16.70
C LYS A 334 11.22 -1.84 17.43
N SER A 335 9.92 -2.05 17.37
CA SER A 335 9.17 -3.10 18.03
C SER A 335 8.03 -3.57 17.14
N GLY A 336 7.53 -4.80 17.33
CA GLY A 336 6.49 -5.35 16.47
C GLY A 336 6.92 -5.38 14.99
N PHE A 337 6.03 -4.93 14.10
CA PHE A 337 6.35 -4.75 12.67
C PHE A 337 7.29 -3.56 12.40
N ASP A 338 7.29 -2.54 13.28
CA ASP A 338 8.20 -1.39 13.20
C ASP A 338 9.67 -1.72 13.53
N VAL A 339 10.01 -2.97 13.86
CA VAL A 339 11.40 -3.40 14.13
C VAL A 339 12.38 -3.05 12.99
N GLY A 340 11.88 -2.97 11.76
CA GLY A 340 12.65 -2.62 10.56
C GLY A 340 12.81 -1.12 10.30
N LEU A 341 12.24 -0.22 11.11
CA LEU A 341 12.30 1.23 10.92
C LEU A 341 13.75 1.75 10.85
N PRO A 342 14.01 2.88 10.17
CA PRO A 342 15.34 3.49 10.12
C PRO A 342 15.80 4.03 11.49
N GLY A 343 14.87 4.51 12.34
CA GLY A 343 15.17 5.08 13.66
C GLY A 343 14.02 4.92 14.67
N THR A 344 14.18 5.52 15.85
CA THR A 344 13.19 5.51 16.94
C THR A 344 13.05 6.89 17.55
N GLY A 345 11.86 7.27 17.99
CA GLY A 345 11.59 8.52 18.68
C GLY A 345 10.25 9.13 18.29
N LEU A 346 10.12 10.43 18.51
CA LEU A 346 8.94 11.17 18.09
C LEU A 346 9.01 11.46 16.59
N LEU A 347 7.93 11.14 15.88
CA LEU A 347 7.66 11.64 14.54
C LEU A 347 6.61 12.75 14.64
N ILE A 348 6.84 13.82 13.89
CA ILE A 348 5.90 14.91 13.72
C ILE A 348 5.53 14.93 12.23
N TRP A 349 4.27 14.61 11.97
CA TRP A 349 3.69 14.65 10.64
C TRP A 349 3.05 16.00 10.41
N HIS A 350 3.45 16.68 9.33
CA HIS A 350 2.69 17.77 8.79
C HIS A 350 1.60 17.21 7.88
N VAL A 351 0.37 17.65 8.08
CA VAL A 351 -0.79 17.18 7.31
C VAL A 351 -1.53 18.38 6.76
N ASP A 352 -1.71 18.41 5.44
CA ASP A 352 -2.63 19.31 4.76
C ASP A 352 -3.75 18.48 4.12
N GLY A 353 -4.86 18.40 4.85
CA GLY A 353 -6.06 17.69 4.46
C GLY A 353 -6.70 18.24 3.19
N ASP A 354 -6.57 19.54 2.91
CA ASP A 354 -7.13 20.15 1.70
C ASP A 354 -6.31 19.70 0.47
N THR A 355 -4.98 19.70 0.57
CA THR A 355 -4.11 19.14 -0.48
C THR A 355 -4.39 17.65 -0.70
N ILE A 356 -4.50 16.86 0.37
CA ILE A 356 -4.87 15.44 0.29
C ILE A 356 -6.19 15.25 -0.43
N SER A 357 -7.26 15.94 0.00
CA SER A 357 -8.60 15.78 -0.58
C SER A 357 -8.61 16.07 -2.08
N ASN A 358 -7.76 17.00 -2.54
CA ASN A 358 -7.66 17.38 -3.95
C ASN A 358 -6.81 16.43 -4.80
N THR A 359 -5.92 15.65 -4.18
CA THR A 359 -4.87 14.90 -4.90
C THR A 359 -4.91 13.39 -4.69
N GLN A 360 -5.56 12.89 -3.62
CA GLN A 360 -5.59 11.47 -3.25
C GLN A 360 -6.13 10.58 -4.37
N THR A 361 -7.18 11.01 -5.07
CA THR A 361 -7.81 10.22 -6.14
C THR A 361 -6.96 10.14 -7.41
N SER A 362 -5.92 10.97 -7.49
CA SER A 362 -4.91 10.93 -8.55
C SER A 362 -3.56 10.41 -8.05
N ASN A 363 -3.47 9.96 -6.80
CA ASN A 363 -2.26 9.45 -6.19
C ASN A 363 -1.07 10.44 -6.24
N LYS A 364 -1.34 11.71 -5.91
CA LYS A 364 -0.33 12.80 -5.95
C LYS A 364 -0.18 13.54 -4.64
N VAL A 365 -0.47 12.87 -3.52
CA VAL A 365 -0.50 13.51 -2.20
C VAL A 365 0.86 14.13 -1.87
N ASN A 366 1.95 13.49 -2.27
CA ASN A 366 3.32 13.89 -1.94
C ASN A 366 4.19 14.19 -3.17
N ASN A 367 3.60 14.74 -4.24
CA ASN A 367 4.33 15.10 -5.47
C ASN A 367 4.69 16.59 -5.56
N ASP A 368 4.44 17.35 -4.49
CA ASP A 368 4.65 18.80 -4.48
C ASP A 368 5.73 19.17 -3.46
N GLU A 369 6.95 18.70 -3.72
CA GLU A 369 8.08 18.86 -2.81
C GLU A 369 8.48 20.33 -2.66
N CYS A 370 8.70 20.74 -1.41
CA CYS A 370 9.21 22.05 -1.10
C CYS A 370 10.10 22.01 0.13
N TYR A 371 11.24 22.70 0.01
CA TYR A 371 12.22 22.84 1.07
C TYR A 371 12.93 24.18 0.98
N GLN A 372 13.50 24.63 2.10
CA GLN A 372 14.21 25.91 2.18
C GLN A 372 15.39 25.96 1.20
N PRO A 373 15.64 27.12 0.53
CA PRO A 373 15.10 28.46 0.84
C PRO A 373 13.79 28.83 0.11
N SER A 374 13.12 27.88 -0.54
CA SER A 374 11.84 28.13 -1.23
C SER A 374 10.73 28.54 -0.25
N ASN A 375 9.79 29.36 -0.71
CA ASN A 375 8.58 29.64 0.04
C ASN A 375 7.59 28.47 -0.12
N CYS A 376 7.38 27.72 0.95
CA CYS A 376 6.51 26.54 0.99
C CYS A 376 5.15 26.85 1.60
N ALA A 377 4.65 28.08 1.50
CA ALA A 377 3.34 28.45 2.05
C ALA A 377 2.16 27.89 1.24
N ASP A 378 2.33 27.72 -0.07
CA ASP A 378 1.27 27.26 -0.98
C ASP A 378 1.70 26.02 -1.80
N LYS A 379 2.92 25.52 -1.58
CA LYS A 379 3.54 24.39 -2.29
C LYS A 379 4.17 23.46 -1.27
N HIS A 380 3.54 22.34 -0.96
CA HIS A 380 4.06 21.30 -0.07
C HIS A 380 3.24 20.01 -0.19
N TYR A 381 3.77 18.94 0.39
CA TYR A 381 3.08 17.67 0.54
C TYR A 381 1.77 17.79 1.32
N GLY A 382 0.83 16.90 0.99
CA GLY A 382 -0.33 16.61 1.82
C GLY A 382 0.03 15.89 3.12
N VAL A 383 1.03 14.99 3.10
CA VAL A 383 1.59 14.37 4.32
C VAL A 383 3.12 14.42 4.28
N ALA A 384 3.75 15.13 5.21
CA ALA A 384 5.21 15.22 5.30
C ALA A 384 5.73 14.81 6.67
N LEU A 385 6.91 14.18 6.71
CA LEU A 385 7.64 14.00 7.95
C LEU A 385 8.52 15.24 8.22
N ILE A 386 8.30 15.90 9.35
CA ILE A 386 9.15 17.02 9.78
C ILE A 386 10.50 16.48 10.27
N GLN A 387 11.55 16.72 9.47
CA GLN A 387 12.91 16.30 9.77
C GLN A 387 13.56 17.22 10.81
N ALA A 388 13.96 16.65 11.94
CA ALA A 388 14.42 17.40 13.12
C ALA A 388 15.70 18.22 12.90
N ASP A 389 16.51 17.87 11.91
CA ASP A 389 17.75 18.59 11.57
C ASP A 389 17.57 19.64 10.47
N GLY A 390 16.41 19.68 9.81
CA GLY A 390 16.10 20.63 8.75
C GLY A 390 16.92 20.42 7.48
N GLU A 391 17.45 19.21 7.24
CA GLU A 391 18.26 18.90 6.05
C GLU A 391 17.41 18.52 4.82
N TRP A 392 16.14 18.14 5.00
CA TRP A 392 15.19 17.81 3.92
C TRP A 392 15.68 16.68 3.02
N ASP A 393 16.26 15.62 3.60
CA ASP A 393 16.85 14.52 2.85
C ASP A 393 15.79 13.70 2.10
N LEU A 394 14.58 13.58 2.66
CA LEU A 394 13.44 12.94 1.98
C LEU A 394 13.03 13.70 0.71
N GLU A 395 12.87 15.02 0.80
CA GLU A 395 12.50 15.90 -0.31
C GLU A 395 13.64 16.03 -1.33
N LYS A 396 14.90 15.94 -0.89
CA LYS A 396 16.10 16.03 -1.75
C LYS A 396 16.56 14.69 -2.30
N LYS A 397 15.93 13.58 -1.91
CA LYS A 397 16.27 12.22 -2.33
C LYS A 397 17.72 11.83 -2.03
N LYS A 398 18.15 12.02 -0.78
CA LYS A 398 19.55 11.84 -0.35
C LYS A 398 19.83 10.59 0.46
#